data_AF-A0A5N6DQ44-F1
#
_entry.id   AF-A0A5N6DQ44-F1
#
_cell.length_a   1.000
_cell.length_b   1.000
_cell.length_c   1.000
_cell.angle_alpha   90.00
_cell.angle_beta   90.00
_cell.angle_gamma   90.00
#
_symmetry.space_group_name_H-M   'P 1'
#
loop_
_entity.id
_entity.type
_entity.pdbx_description
1 polymer ?
#
loop_
_entity_poly.entity_id
_entity_poly.type
_entity_poly.pdbx_seq_one_letter_code
_entity_poly.pdbx_strand_id
1 'polypeptide(L)'
;MKPPRTTFVYFALRRLLKFNATKVLLASVFLWLTAYEFCRLRYWRGPHSAFFDGCNAYEWKYSLYREHEARRLIAGYNAPSDSHVYVKARMDLTICVSFATVKRDGYDYFEASVGSLLEGLDPRERSALCLNILFADTDPSRNPSWGQKWTDSLADKMGSYDVSEEEFSHLQELEKARNFREKGIFDYIYSLRTCTTTNASYIAILEEDIIIADAWMVKTLKALSDISHSWSSSDFAYRNMTSIFSIVQLVVFAGLLLHRLASGHPYLDYSTIGVICFISVPGFLGLTYMIDKYSLMPLKGVVEMNAHGCCTQGLVFPPEQVDGLITYLEDMKAGQTDFIIEEYADMARFTRRDNLEINTRSTWAFWFEENEPNKLRREHEELSQHPDVQRMLGHV
;
A
#
# COMPACT_ATOMS: atom_id res chain seq x y z
N MET A 1 32.41 -52.41 34.29
CA MET A 1 31.25 -52.08 33.43
C MET A 1 31.00 -50.58 33.50
N LYS A 2 31.20 -49.83 32.42
CA LYS A 2 30.78 -48.42 32.37
C LYS A 2 29.24 -48.40 32.41
N PRO A 3 28.60 -47.55 33.24
CA PRO A 3 27.14 -47.44 33.23
C PRO A 3 26.67 -47.08 31.82
N PRO A 4 25.54 -47.62 31.36
CA PRO A 4 25.06 -47.31 30.02
C PRO A 4 24.88 -45.79 29.90
N ARG A 5 25.41 -45.20 28.81
CA ARG A 5 25.44 -43.75 28.56
C ARG A 5 24.07 -43.08 28.82
N THR A 6 22.99 -43.80 28.55
CA THR A 6 21.60 -43.38 28.78
C THR A 6 21.27 -43.12 30.25
N THR A 7 21.78 -43.92 31.19
CA THR A 7 21.53 -43.74 32.63
C THR A 7 22.24 -42.52 33.19
N PHE A 8 23.47 -42.25 32.74
CA PHE A 8 24.23 -41.06 33.15
C PHE A 8 23.56 -39.76 32.67
N VAL A 9 23.10 -39.74 31.42
CA VAL A 9 22.36 -38.61 30.85
C VAL A 9 21.06 -38.35 31.62
N TYR A 10 20.31 -39.40 31.98
CA TYR A 10 19.08 -39.28 32.76
C TYR A 10 19.31 -38.67 34.16
N PHE A 11 20.32 -39.13 34.89
CA PHE A 11 20.65 -38.57 36.22
C PHE A 11 21.17 -37.13 36.14
N ALA A 12 21.96 -36.79 35.11
CA ALA A 12 22.42 -35.42 34.86
C ALA A 12 21.24 -34.48 34.55
N LEU A 13 20.31 -34.89 33.67
CA LEU A 13 19.08 -34.14 33.37
C LEU A 13 18.22 -33.91 34.61
N ARG A 14 18.01 -34.95 35.42
CA ARG A 14 17.22 -34.85 36.66
C ARG A 14 17.87 -33.92 37.69
N ARG A 15 19.20 -33.78 37.67
CA ARG A 15 19.93 -32.83 38.53
C ARG A 15 19.84 -31.40 38.01
N LEU A 16 19.90 -31.19 36.69
CA LEU A 16 19.74 -29.88 36.05
C LEU A 16 18.31 -29.33 36.24
N LEU A 17 17.29 -30.17 36.13
CA LEU A 17 15.88 -29.78 36.34
C LEU A 17 15.54 -29.32 37.77
N LYS A 18 16.46 -29.47 38.73
CA LYS A 18 16.30 -28.93 40.09
C LYS A 18 16.55 -27.42 40.16
N PHE A 19 17.33 -26.85 39.25
CA PHE A 19 17.63 -25.42 39.24
C PHE A 19 16.45 -24.63 38.68
N ASN A 20 16.06 -23.55 39.37
CA ASN A 20 14.98 -22.67 38.91
C ASN A 20 15.30 -22.05 37.56
N ALA A 21 16.57 -21.66 37.34
CA ALA A 21 17.05 -21.14 36.07
C ALA A 21 16.78 -22.09 34.89
N THR A 22 16.96 -23.40 35.07
CA THR A 22 16.68 -24.40 34.04
C THR A 22 15.19 -24.52 33.76
N LYS A 23 14.33 -24.48 34.80
CA LYS A 23 12.88 -24.50 34.60
C LYS A 23 12.38 -23.25 33.88
N VAL A 24 12.88 -22.08 34.27
CA VAL A 24 12.56 -20.80 33.62
C VAL A 24 13.05 -20.78 32.19
N LEU A 25 14.24 -21.29 31.89
CA LEU A 25 14.74 -21.41 30.53
C LEU A 25 13.83 -22.31 29.69
N LEU A 26 13.48 -23.51 30.17
CA LEU A 26 12.60 -24.43 29.44
C LEU A 26 11.21 -23.84 29.19
N ALA A 27 10.63 -23.19 30.20
CA ALA A 27 9.36 -22.47 30.05
C ALA A 27 9.48 -21.33 29.03
N SER A 28 10.56 -20.55 29.09
CA SER A 28 10.83 -19.46 28.15
C SER A 28 10.98 -19.98 26.72
N VAL A 29 11.71 -21.07 26.52
CA VAL A 29 11.88 -21.72 25.21
C VAL A 29 10.54 -22.23 24.68
N PHE A 30 9.72 -22.87 25.53
CA PHE A 30 8.39 -23.33 25.13
C PHE A 30 7.48 -22.18 24.69
N LEU A 31 7.45 -21.09 25.47
CA LEU A 31 6.68 -19.89 25.14
C LEU A 31 7.21 -19.23 23.87
N TRP A 32 8.54 -19.15 23.72
CA TRP A 32 9.16 -18.55 22.54
C TRP A 32 8.85 -19.37 21.28
N LEU A 33 8.94 -20.71 21.33
CA LEU A 33 8.58 -21.58 20.20
C LEU A 33 7.11 -21.46 19.83
N THR A 34 6.22 -21.37 20.83
CA THR A 34 4.79 -21.16 20.59
C THR A 34 4.54 -19.80 19.91
N ALA A 35 5.19 -18.74 20.39
CA ALA A 35 5.11 -17.42 19.79
C ALA A 35 5.72 -17.40 18.38
N TYR A 36 6.84 -18.09 18.16
CA TYR A 36 7.47 -18.24 16.85
C TYR A 36 6.53 -18.92 15.85
N GLU A 37 5.90 -20.03 16.22
CA GLU A 37 4.93 -20.70 15.36
C GLU A 37 3.70 -19.83 15.07
N PHE A 38 3.19 -19.11 16.08
CA PHE A 38 2.13 -18.13 15.86
C PHE A 38 2.55 -17.05 14.85
N CYS A 39 3.76 -16.49 15.01
CA CYS A 39 4.27 -15.47 14.10
C CYS A 39 4.45 -16.01 12.68
N ARG A 40 4.96 -17.24 12.55
CA ARG A 40 5.10 -17.93 11.27
C ARG A 40 3.76 -18.13 10.57
N LEU A 41 2.70 -18.45 11.31
CA LEU A 41 1.35 -18.64 10.76
C LEU A 41 0.63 -17.32 10.45
N ARG A 42 0.96 -16.21 11.14
CA ARG A 42 0.27 -14.93 10.97
C ARG A 42 0.96 -13.96 10.01
N TYR A 43 2.30 -13.92 10.00
CA TYR A 43 3.09 -12.87 9.35
C TYR A 43 3.88 -13.37 8.14
N TRP A 44 3.39 -14.42 7.47
CA TRP A 44 4.06 -15.02 6.32
C TRP A 44 3.92 -14.20 5.02
N ARG A 45 2.98 -13.24 4.96
CA ARG A 45 2.78 -12.38 3.78
C ARG A 45 3.69 -11.17 3.72
N GLY A 46 4.24 -10.75 4.87
CA GLY A 46 5.06 -9.54 4.94
C GLY A 46 6.45 -9.77 4.35
N PRO A 47 6.87 -9.06 3.29
CA PRO A 47 8.18 -9.26 2.65
C PRO A 47 9.36 -8.84 3.52
N HIS A 48 9.17 -7.98 4.53
CA HIS A 48 10.20 -7.70 5.54
C HIS A 48 10.05 -8.55 6.81
N SER A 49 9.09 -9.49 6.82
CA SER A 49 8.95 -10.47 7.90
C SER A 49 10.01 -11.53 7.76
N ALA A 50 10.62 -11.95 8.87
CA ALA A 50 11.49 -13.13 8.86
C ALA A 50 10.73 -14.43 8.52
N PHE A 51 9.39 -14.37 8.52
CA PHE A 51 8.49 -15.48 8.23
C PHE A 51 7.96 -15.48 6.79
N PHE A 52 8.43 -14.58 5.93
CA PHE A 52 7.93 -14.42 4.56
C PHE A 52 7.95 -15.73 3.78
N ASP A 53 6.79 -16.11 3.23
CA ASP A 53 6.61 -17.25 2.36
C ASP A 53 6.28 -16.79 0.94
N GLY A 54 7.31 -16.60 0.12
CA GLY A 54 7.17 -16.11 -1.25
C GLY A 54 6.39 -17.05 -2.18
N CYS A 55 6.17 -18.32 -1.83
CA CYS A 55 5.38 -19.23 -2.64
C CYS A 55 3.88 -18.93 -2.51
N ASN A 56 3.43 -18.67 -1.28
CA ASN A 56 2.01 -18.42 -1.01
C ASN A 56 1.69 -16.92 -0.96
N ALA A 57 2.69 -16.03 -0.83
CA ALA A 57 2.45 -14.60 -0.58
C ALA A 57 1.57 -13.94 -1.65
N TYR A 58 1.60 -14.48 -2.86
CA TYR A 58 0.84 -14.03 -4.02
C TYR A 58 -0.59 -14.60 -4.12
N GLU A 59 -1.07 -15.31 -3.08
CA GLU A 59 -2.47 -15.74 -3.01
C GLU A 59 -3.45 -14.57 -2.99
N TRP A 60 -4.26 -14.47 -4.03
CA TRP A 60 -5.34 -13.49 -4.14
C TRP A 60 -6.51 -13.83 -3.22
N LYS A 61 -6.95 -12.84 -2.45
CA LYS A 61 -8.11 -12.91 -1.55
C LYS A 61 -9.02 -11.71 -1.78
N TYR A 62 -8.58 -10.55 -1.31
CA TYR A 62 -9.37 -9.33 -1.40
C TYR A 62 -9.33 -8.74 -2.80
N SER A 63 -8.21 -8.85 -3.52
CA SER A 63 -8.13 -8.46 -4.93
C SER A 63 -9.14 -9.22 -5.78
N LEU A 64 -9.23 -10.55 -5.63
CA LEU A 64 -10.21 -11.38 -6.34
C LEU A 64 -11.65 -11.01 -5.99
N TYR A 65 -11.92 -10.72 -4.71
CA TYR A 65 -13.22 -10.21 -4.27
C TYR A 65 -13.57 -8.89 -4.97
N ARG A 66 -12.65 -7.91 -4.97
CA ARG A 66 -12.86 -6.60 -5.60
C ARG A 66 -12.95 -6.68 -7.12
N GLU A 67 -12.15 -7.53 -7.75
CA GLU A 67 -12.23 -7.79 -9.19
C GLU A 67 -13.62 -8.33 -9.56
N HIS A 68 -14.18 -9.24 -8.76
CA HIS A 68 -15.52 -9.76 -9.02
C HIS A 68 -16.61 -8.69 -8.91
N GLU A 69 -16.55 -7.83 -7.90
CA GLU A 69 -17.50 -6.71 -7.77
C GLU A 69 -17.36 -5.73 -8.94
N ALA A 70 -16.13 -5.38 -9.31
CA ALA A 70 -15.81 -4.49 -10.41
C ALA A 70 -16.34 -5.02 -11.75
N ARG A 71 -16.02 -6.27 -12.09
CA ARG A 71 -16.50 -6.90 -13.35
C ARG A 71 -18.02 -7.03 -13.38
N ARG A 72 -18.67 -7.27 -12.24
CA ARG A 72 -20.14 -7.31 -12.14
C ARG A 72 -20.75 -5.95 -12.48
N LEU A 73 -20.18 -4.85 -11.97
CA LEU A 73 -20.62 -3.50 -12.29
C LEU A 73 -20.49 -3.24 -13.80
N ILE A 74 -19.32 -3.48 -14.38
CA ILE A 74 -19.06 -3.29 -15.82
C ILE A 74 -20.04 -4.11 -16.67
N ALA A 75 -20.21 -5.39 -16.36
CA ALA A 75 -21.12 -6.27 -17.10
C ALA A 75 -22.57 -5.80 -17.03
N GLY A 76 -23.01 -5.25 -15.88
CA GLY A 76 -24.35 -4.68 -15.72
C GLY A 76 -24.60 -3.48 -16.63
N TYR A 77 -23.60 -2.61 -16.81
CA TYR A 77 -23.68 -1.43 -17.68
C TYR A 77 -23.37 -1.71 -19.15
N ASN A 78 -22.76 -2.87 -19.46
CA ASN A 78 -22.59 -3.31 -20.85
C ASN A 78 -23.80 -4.10 -21.38
N ALA A 79 -24.72 -4.51 -20.50
CA ALA A 79 -25.88 -5.30 -20.87
C ALA A 79 -26.86 -4.52 -21.79
N PRO A 80 -27.65 -5.19 -22.64
CA PRO A 80 -28.57 -4.52 -23.57
C PRO A 80 -29.81 -3.88 -22.93
N SER A 81 -30.09 -4.12 -21.65
CA SER A 81 -31.24 -3.54 -20.94
C SER A 81 -31.04 -2.04 -20.70
N ASP A 82 -32.14 -1.27 -20.63
CA ASP A 82 -32.08 0.13 -20.21
C ASP A 82 -31.35 0.25 -18.86
N SER A 83 -30.12 0.74 -18.93
CA SER A 83 -29.25 0.92 -17.78
C SER A 83 -29.90 1.92 -16.83
N HIS A 84 -29.96 1.60 -15.54
CA HIS A 84 -30.31 2.57 -14.51
C HIS A 84 -29.47 3.84 -14.70
N VAL A 85 -30.11 5.02 -14.59
CA VAL A 85 -29.45 6.33 -14.69
C VAL A 85 -28.29 6.35 -13.70
N TYR A 86 -27.06 6.27 -14.22
CA TYR A 86 -25.87 6.33 -13.40
C TYR A 86 -25.61 7.80 -13.03
N VAL A 87 -25.23 8.03 -11.78
CA VAL A 87 -24.82 9.37 -11.35
C VAL A 87 -23.52 9.68 -12.08
N LYS A 88 -23.52 10.74 -12.89
CA LYS A 88 -22.31 11.28 -13.54
C LYS A 88 -21.77 12.47 -12.76
N ALA A 89 -20.57 12.89 -13.13
CA ALA A 89 -19.91 14.04 -12.53
C ALA A 89 -20.74 15.33 -12.69
N ARG A 90 -20.69 16.20 -11.68
CA ARG A 90 -21.33 17.53 -11.66
C ARG A 90 -20.30 18.64 -11.92
N MET A 91 -20.73 19.91 -11.92
CA MET A 91 -19.84 21.04 -12.20
C MET A 91 -18.78 21.27 -11.11
N ASP A 92 -19.08 20.99 -9.84
CA ASP A 92 -18.18 21.19 -8.71
C ASP A 92 -17.36 19.91 -8.44
N LEU A 93 -16.33 19.69 -9.26
CA LEU A 93 -15.51 18.48 -9.20
C LEU A 93 -14.46 18.55 -8.10
N THR A 94 -14.46 17.56 -7.21
CA THR A 94 -13.40 17.42 -6.20
C THR A 94 -12.17 16.77 -6.83
N ILE A 95 -12.34 15.74 -7.66
CA ILE A 95 -11.22 14.97 -8.22
C ILE A 95 -11.48 14.55 -9.66
N CYS A 96 -10.50 14.76 -10.55
CA CYS A 96 -10.49 14.19 -11.90
C CYS A 96 -9.54 13.00 -11.91
N VAL A 97 -10.06 11.80 -12.13
CA VAL A 97 -9.27 10.57 -12.29
C VAL A 97 -9.09 10.29 -13.78
N SER A 98 -7.85 10.08 -14.22
CA SER A 98 -7.53 9.70 -15.58
C SER A 98 -6.86 8.32 -15.63
N PHE A 99 -7.39 7.45 -16.49
CA PHE A 99 -6.70 6.25 -16.95
C PHE A 99 -6.18 6.45 -18.36
N ALA A 100 -4.98 5.96 -18.64
CA ALA A 100 -4.48 5.76 -19.99
C ALA A 100 -4.42 4.26 -20.25
N THR A 101 -5.19 3.77 -21.23
CA THR A 101 -5.28 2.36 -21.57
C THR A 101 -4.69 2.07 -22.95
N VAL A 102 -3.96 0.96 -23.06
CA VAL A 102 -3.43 0.43 -24.32
C VAL A 102 -3.85 -1.01 -24.52
N LYS A 103 -3.90 -1.47 -25.76
CA LYS A 103 -4.19 -2.86 -26.08
C LYS A 103 -3.08 -3.76 -25.51
N ARG A 104 -3.45 -4.61 -24.55
CA ARG A 104 -2.61 -5.69 -24.02
C ARG A 104 -3.03 -7.04 -24.58
N ASP A 105 -2.05 -7.91 -24.81
CA ASP A 105 -2.31 -9.32 -25.16
C ASP A 105 -2.55 -10.13 -23.88
N GLY A 106 -3.73 -10.74 -23.74
CA GLY A 106 -4.06 -11.63 -22.63
C GLY A 106 -5.23 -11.13 -21.79
N TYR A 107 -5.03 -11.03 -20.46
CA TYR A 107 -6.07 -10.60 -19.53
C TYR A 107 -6.32 -9.10 -19.63
N ASP A 108 -7.59 -8.75 -19.79
CA ASP A 108 -8.06 -7.37 -19.69
C ASP A 108 -8.25 -7.01 -18.20
N TYR A 109 -7.33 -6.17 -17.70
CA TYR A 109 -7.36 -5.62 -16.35
C TYR A 109 -8.12 -4.31 -16.28
N PHE A 110 -8.27 -3.61 -17.41
CA PHE A 110 -8.75 -2.24 -17.46
C PHE A 110 -10.21 -2.13 -16.98
N GLU A 111 -11.07 -3.05 -17.42
CA GLU A 111 -12.46 -3.11 -16.94
C GLU A 111 -12.52 -3.30 -15.42
N ALA A 112 -11.66 -4.15 -14.86
CA ALA A 112 -11.62 -4.39 -13.41
C ALA A 112 -11.09 -3.16 -12.65
N SER A 113 -10.09 -2.46 -13.20
CA SER A 113 -9.57 -1.21 -12.65
C SER A 113 -10.66 -0.14 -12.57
N VAL A 114 -11.34 0.14 -13.69
CA VAL A 114 -12.43 1.13 -13.73
C VAL A 114 -13.62 0.70 -12.88
N GLY A 115 -14.02 -0.58 -12.95
CA GLY A 115 -15.09 -1.10 -12.12
C GLY A 115 -14.78 -0.97 -10.63
N SER A 116 -13.54 -1.23 -10.20
CA SER A 116 -13.14 -1.14 -8.78
C SER A 116 -12.98 0.30 -8.29
N LEU A 117 -12.71 1.25 -9.20
CA LEU A 117 -12.76 2.69 -8.91
C LEU A 117 -14.17 3.14 -8.54
N LEU A 118 -15.16 2.65 -9.30
CA LEU A 118 -16.55 3.14 -9.27
C LEU A 118 -17.44 2.37 -8.29
N GLU A 119 -17.19 1.06 -8.12
CA GLU A 119 -17.99 0.20 -7.26
C GLU A 119 -17.81 0.57 -5.79
N GLY A 120 -18.92 0.90 -5.14
CA GLY A 120 -18.98 1.27 -3.72
C GLY A 120 -19.10 2.78 -3.49
N LEU A 121 -18.84 3.63 -4.49
CA LEU A 121 -18.95 5.08 -4.32
C LEU A 121 -20.39 5.50 -3.99
N ASP A 122 -20.54 6.32 -2.94
CA ASP A 122 -21.80 6.99 -2.62
C ASP A 122 -22.15 8.01 -3.74
N PRO A 123 -23.43 8.34 -4.00
CA PRO A 123 -23.79 9.30 -5.04
C PRO A 123 -23.09 10.66 -4.93
N ARG A 124 -22.75 11.08 -3.71
CA ARG A 124 -21.97 12.31 -3.47
C ARG A 124 -20.56 12.18 -4.03
N GLU A 125 -19.86 11.10 -3.70
CA GLU A 125 -18.52 10.79 -4.21
C GLU A 125 -18.53 10.68 -5.72
N ARG A 126 -19.45 9.88 -6.29
CA ARG A 126 -19.53 9.71 -7.74
C ARG A 126 -19.82 11.03 -8.46
N SER A 127 -20.66 11.90 -7.90
CA SER A 127 -20.95 13.21 -8.49
C SER A 127 -19.78 14.20 -8.42
N ALA A 128 -18.87 14.01 -7.46
CA ALA A 128 -17.66 14.82 -7.28
C ALA A 128 -16.43 14.29 -8.04
N LEU A 129 -16.54 13.07 -8.58
CA LEU A 129 -15.52 12.38 -9.37
C LEU A 129 -15.78 12.59 -10.86
N CYS A 130 -14.79 13.09 -11.59
CA CYS A 130 -14.76 13.02 -13.05
C CYS A 130 -13.85 11.88 -13.50
N LEU A 131 -14.40 10.89 -14.21
CA LEU A 131 -13.64 9.80 -14.82
C LEU A 131 -13.30 10.13 -16.28
N ASN A 132 -12.00 10.31 -16.54
CA ASN A 132 -11.40 10.43 -17.87
C ASN A 132 -10.73 9.12 -18.30
N ILE A 133 -10.98 8.68 -19.52
CA ILE A 133 -10.34 7.50 -20.13
C ILE A 133 -9.68 7.91 -21.44
N LEU A 134 -8.36 7.82 -21.48
CA LEU A 134 -7.57 7.95 -22.70
C LEU A 134 -7.30 6.55 -23.29
N PHE A 135 -7.79 6.29 -24.49
CA PHE A 135 -7.38 5.16 -25.31
C PHE A 135 -6.12 5.54 -26.08
N ALA A 136 -4.98 5.12 -25.53
CA ALA A 136 -3.64 5.55 -25.94
C ALA A 136 -3.06 4.72 -27.08
N ASP A 137 -3.78 3.77 -27.69
CA ASP A 137 -3.39 3.24 -29.00
C ASP A 137 -3.69 4.29 -30.08
N THR A 138 -2.77 4.46 -31.04
CA THR A 138 -3.05 5.32 -32.21
C THR A 138 -4.19 4.79 -33.07
N ASP A 139 -4.48 3.50 -32.99
CA ASP A 139 -5.74 2.90 -33.43
C ASP A 139 -6.52 2.38 -32.21
N PRO A 140 -7.46 3.18 -31.66
CA PRO A 140 -8.16 2.83 -30.43
C PRO A 140 -9.10 1.62 -30.60
N SER A 141 -9.49 1.29 -31.84
CA SER A 141 -10.36 0.13 -32.12
C SER A 141 -9.73 -1.22 -31.78
N ARG A 142 -8.41 -1.23 -31.55
CA ARG A 142 -7.67 -2.41 -31.10
C ARG A 142 -7.93 -2.74 -29.63
N ASN A 143 -8.33 -1.75 -28.83
CA ASN A 143 -8.63 -1.96 -27.42
C ASN A 143 -10.03 -2.61 -27.27
N PRO A 144 -10.16 -3.77 -26.59
CA PRO A 144 -11.45 -4.44 -26.43
C PRO A 144 -12.55 -3.60 -25.77
N SER A 145 -12.14 -2.65 -24.92
CA SER A 145 -13.04 -1.74 -24.22
C SER A 145 -13.49 -0.55 -25.08
N TRP A 146 -12.92 -0.34 -26.27
CA TRP A 146 -13.33 0.74 -27.17
C TRP A 146 -14.72 0.50 -27.76
N GLY A 147 -15.59 1.51 -27.67
CA GLY A 147 -16.96 1.45 -28.20
C GLY A 147 -17.91 0.53 -27.43
N GLN A 148 -17.54 0.11 -26.21
CA GLN A 148 -18.42 -0.64 -25.33
C GLN A 148 -19.50 0.28 -24.74
N LYS A 149 -20.68 -0.26 -24.41
CA LYS A 149 -21.76 0.55 -23.83
C LYS A 149 -21.43 1.07 -22.44
N TRP A 150 -20.65 0.28 -21.69
CA TRP A 150 -20.28 0.65 -20.33
C TRP A 150 -19.39 1.90 -20.31
N THR A 151 -18.52 2.10 -21.30
CA THR A 151 -17.62 3.29 -21.33
C THR A 151 -18.43 4.56 -21.47
N ASP A 152 -19.44 4.57 -22.35
CA ASP A 152 -20.34 5.72 -22.53
C ASP A 152 -21.20 5.98 -21.28
N SER A 153 -21.59 4.91 -20.58
CA SER A 153 -22.47 4.97 -19.42
C SER A 153 -21.74 5.43 -18.16
N LEU A 154 -20.52 4.94 -17.94
CA LEU A 154 -19.78 5.10 -16.70
C LEU A 154 -18.74 6.22 -16.73
N ALA A 155 -18.09 6.44 -17.88
CA ALA A 155 -17.09 7.51 -18.01
C ALA A 155 -17.75 8.88 -18.21
N ASP A 156 -17.07 9.92 -17.72
CA ASP A 156 -17.49 11.31 -17.91
C ASP A 156 -16.82 11.91 -19.16
N LYS A 157 -15.55 11.53 -19.40
CA LYS A 157 -14.82 11.81 -20.63
C LYS A 157 -14.14 10.53 -21.11
N MET A 158 -14.23 10.26 -22.41
CA MET A 158 -13.49 9.16 -23.04
C MET A 158 -13.13 9.54 -24.47
N GLY A 159 -11.97 9.08 -24.93
CA GLY A 159 -11.51 9.36 -26.29
C GLY A 159 -10.09 8.88 -26.56
N SER A 160 -9.62 9.13 -27.76
CA SER A 160 -8.20 9.00 -28.14
C SER A 160 -7.57 10.39 -28.24
N TYR A 161 -6.42 10.49 -28.90
CA TYR A 161 -5.69 11.74 -29.05
C TYR A 161 -6.45 12.75 -29.93
N ASP A 162 -6.69 13.93 -29.38
CA ASP A 162 -7.14 15.14 -30.09
C ASP A 162 -5.94 16.10 -30.19
N VAL A 163 -5.08 15.86 -31.19
CA VAL A 163 -3.78 16.52 -31.38
C VAL A 163 -3.58 16.87 -32.85
N SER A 164 -2.54 17.65 -33.17
CA SER A 164 -2.23 17.95 -34.57
C SER A 164 -1.83 16.70 -35.36
N GLU A 165 -2.02 16.73 -36.69
CA GLU A 165 -1.62 15.63 -37.59
C GLU A 165 -0.12 15.29 -37.48
N GLU A 166 0.72 16.30 -37.21
CA GLU A 166 2.16 16.14 -37.02
C GLU A 166 2.47 15.37 -35.73
N GLU A 167 1.85 15.75 -34.62
CA GLU A 167 1.97 15.04 -33.33
C GLU A 167 1.40 13.63 -33.41
N PHE A 168 0.26 13.46 -34.08
CA PHE A 168 -0.36 12.15 -34.26
C PHE A 168 0.53 11.22 -35.09
N SER A 169 1.14 11.73 -36.16
CA SER A 169 2.13 10.98 -36.96
C SER A 169 3.34 10.57 -36.12
N HIS A 170 3.84 11.46 -35.25
CA HIS A 170 4.93 11.14 -34.32
C HIS A 170 4.53 10.02 -33.35
N LEU A 171 3.33 10.06 -32.77
CA LEU A 171 2.83 8.99 -31.90
C LEU A 171 2.76 7.63 -32.62
N GLN A 172 2.35 7.62 -33.89
CA GLN A 172 2.33 6.41 -34.71
C GLN A 172 3.74 5.85 -34.93
N GLU A 173 4.73 6.72 -35.16
CA GLU A 173 6.13 6.33 -35.27
C GLU A 173 6.68 5.75 -33.96
N LEU A 174 6.38 6.38 -32.82
CA LEU A 174 6.77 5.90 -31.49
C LEU A 174 6.16 4.53 -31.20
N GLU A 175 4.88 4.32 -31.51
CA GLU A 175 4.21 3.03 -31.32
C GLU A 175 4.83 1.95 -32.20
N LYS A 176 5.08 2.25 -33.49
CA LYS A 176 5.73 1.34 -34.44
C LYS A 176 7.16 0.99 -34.03
N ALA A 177 7.91 1.96 -33.52
CA ALA A 177 9.27 1.79 -33.01
C ALA A 177 9.31 1.13 -31.61
N ARG A 178 8.15 0.94 -30.96
CA ARG A 178 8.01 0.50 -29.56
C ARG A 178 8.76 1.41 -28.57
N ASN A 179 8.85 2.70 -28.87
CA ASN A 179 9.46 3.70 -27.99
C ASN A 179 8.46 4.19 -26.93
N PHE A 180 8.13 3.29 -26.00
CA PHE A 180 7.16 3.59 -24.93
C PHE A 180 7.70 4.53 -23.84
N ARG A 181 9.01 4.80 -23.79
CA ARG A 181 9.59 5.75 -22.83
C ARG A 181 9.23 7.20 -23.16
N GLU A 182 9.15 7.51 -24.44
CA GLU A 182 8.73 8.82 -24.91
C GLU A 182 7.21 8.90 -24.98
N LYS A 183 6.57 7.89 -25.60
CA LYS A 183 5.10 7.84 -25.69
C LYS A 183 4.43 7.85 -24.32
N GLY A 184 4.97 7.14 -23.32
CA GLY A 184 4.41 7.12 -21.97
C GLY A 184 4.44 8.48 -21.27
N ILE A 185 5.46 9.32 -21.53
CA ILE A 185 5.49 10.70 -21.03
C ILE A 185 4.41 11.53 -21.71
N PHE A 186 4.25 11.38 -23.04
CA PHE A 186 3.19 12.06 -23.78
C PHE A 186 1.80 11.68 -23.25
N ASP A 187 1.52 10.39 -23.08
CA ASP A 187 0.25 9.86 -22.58
C ASP A 187 -0.08 10.43 -21.19
N TYR A 188 0.94 10.58 -20.34
CA TYR A 188 0.83 11.16 -19.02
C TYR A 188 0.52 12.66 -19.06
N ILE A 189 1.26 13.43 -19.88
CA ILE A 189 1.03 14.87 -20.07
C ILE A 189 -0.38 15.11 -20.64
N TYR A 190 -0.78 14.33 -21.63
CA TYR A 190 -2.12 14.43 -22.25
C TYR A 190 -3.22 14.19 -21.21
N SER A 191 -3.04 13.18 -20.35
CA SER A 191 -3.96 12.87 -19.25
C SER A 191 -4.05 14.00 -18.22
N LEU A 192 -2.90 14.56 -17.80
CA LEU A 192 -2.85 15.71 -16.90
C LEU A 192 -3.59 16.92 -17.51
N ARG A 193 -3.26 17.29 -18.75
CA ARG A 193 -3.90 18.40 -19.48
C ARG A 193 -5.40 18.20 -19.63
N THR A 194 -5.83 16.99 -19.92
CA THR A 194 -7.26 16.69 -20.04
C THR A 194 -7.98 16.95 -18.72
N CYS A 195 -7.39 16.54 -17.59
CA CYS A 195 -7.97 16.78 -16.28
C CYS A 195 -7.89 18.24 -15.83
N THR A 196 -6.88 19.03 -16.21
CA THR A 196 -6.85 20.47 -15.85
C THR A 196 -8.02 21.23 -16.46
N THR A 197 -8.55 20.81 -17.62
CA THR A 197 -9.76 21.42 -18.22
C THR A 197 -11.05 21.23 -17.41
N THR A 198 -11.03 20.35 -16.40
CA THR A 198 -12.23 20.02 -15.61
C THR A 198 -12.44 20.94 -14.41
N ASN A 199 -11.47 21.80 -14.07
CA ASN A 199 -11.47 22.61 -12.84
C ASN A 199 -11.61 21.79 -11.55
N ALA A 200 -11.26 20.50 -11.57
CA ALA A 200 -11.27 19.67 -10.38
C ALA A 200 -10.22 20.15 -9.36
N SER A 201 -10.55 20.04 -8.06
CA SER A 201 -9.63 20.43 -6.98
C SER A 201 -8.40 19.54 -6.86
N TYR A 202 -8.42 18.34 -7.45
CA TYR A 202 -7.31 17.39 -7.50
C TYR A 202 -7.33 16.62 -8.82
N ILE A 203 -6.15 16.22 -9.28
CA ILE A 203 -5.98 15.38 -10.47
C ILE A 203 -5.32 14.07 -10.04
N ALA A 204 -5.94 12.95 -10.36
CA ALA A 204 -5.40 11.63 -10.11
C ALA A 204 -5.09 10.92 -11.44
N ILE A 205 -3.86 10.44 -11.59
CA ILE A 205 -3.47 9.61 -12.73
C ILE A 205 -3.26 8.20 -12.22
N LEU A 206 -3.96 7.23 -12.82
CA LEU A 206 -3.95 5.83 -12.40
C LEU A 206 -3.50 4.93 -13.56
N GLU A 207 -2.74 3.88 -13.24
CA GLU A 207 -2.41 2.81 -14.18
C GLU A 207 -3.63 1.94 -14.49
N GLU A 208 -3.70 1.36 -15.69
CA GLU A 208 -4.83 0.54 -16.13
C GLU A 208 -4.87 -0.88 -15.51
N ASP A 209 -3.81 -1.31 -14.84
CA ASP A 209 -3.62 -2.66 -14.29
C ASP A 209 -3.53 -2.68 -12.76
N ILE A 210 -4.52 -2.07 -12.11
CA ILE A 210 -4.61 -1.94 -10.66
C ILE A 210 -5.98 -2.39 -10.16
N ILE A 211 -6.08 -2.78 -8.88
CA ILE A 211 -7.37 -2.99 -8.23
C ILE A 211 -7.47 -2.03 -7.05
N ILE A 212 -8.56 -1.27 -7.01
CA ILE A 212 -8.77 -0.21 -6.06
C ILE A 212 -9.66 -0.72 -4.92
N ALA A 213 -9.21 -0.51 -3.68
CA ALA A 213 -9.97 -0.92 -2.51
C ALA A 213 -11.27 -0.10 -2.39
N ASP A 214 -12.29 -0.73 -1.82
CA ASP A 214 -13.44 -0.01 -1.30
C ASP A 214 -13.03 1.14 -0.35
N ALA A 215 -13.84 2.20 -0.30
CA ALA A 215 -13.58 3.45 0.43
C ALA A 215 -12.36 4.27 -0.05
N TRP A 216 -11.77 3.99 -1.22
CA TRP A 216 -10.55 4.69 -1.67
C TRP A 216 -10.71 6.20 -1.71
N MET A 217 -11.86 6.71 -2.20
CA MET A 217 -12.05 8.14 -2.43
C MET A 217 -12.13 8.90 -1.11
N VAL A 218 -12.99 8.49 -0.16
CA VAL A 218 -13.03 9.12 1.17
C VAL A 218 -11.69 9.01 1.91
N LYS A 219 -10.96 7.90 1.75
CA LYS A 219 -9.63 7.73 2.36
C LYS A 219 -8.62 8.71 1.76
N THR A 220 -8.62 8.87 0.44
CA THR A 220 -7.78 9.85 -0.26
C THR A 220 -8.14 11.29 0.12
N LEU A 221 -9.43 11.65 0.17
CA LEU A 221 -9.84 13.00 0.57
C LEU A 221 -9.48 13.29 2.03
N LYS A 222 -9.69 12.34 2.94
CA LYS A 222 -9.26 12.51 4.33
C LYS A 222 -7.75 12.66 4.43
N ALA A 223 -7.01 11.82 3.70
CA ALA A 223 -5.56 11.91 3.61
C ALA A 223 -5.11 13.29 3.12
N LEU A 224 -5.70 13.80 2.03
CA LEU A 224 -5.45 15.13 1.44
C LEU A 224 -5.72 16.28 2.43
N SER A 225 -6.79 16.16 3.23
CA SER A 225 -7.06 17.11 4.31
C SER A 225 -6.00 17.03 5.43
N ASP A 226 -5.50 15.84 5.76
CA ASP A 226 -4.51 15.65 6.83
C ASP A 226 -3.12 16.18 6.43
N ILE A 227 -2.71 16.06 5.16
CA ILE A 227 -1.47 16.66 4.58
C ILE A 227 -1.33 18.11 5.02
N SER A 228 -2.44 18.85 4.97
CA SER A 228 -2.48 20.28 5.20
C SER A 228 -2.20 20.67 6.66
N HIS A 229 -2.31 19.71 7.59
CA HIS A 229 -2.26 19.96 9.02
C HIS A 229 -1.04 19.37 9.72
N SER A 230 -0.59 18.15 9.39
CA SER A 230 0.64 17.54 9.91
C SER A 230 0.82 16.12 9.37
N TRP A 231 2.05 15.60 9.43
CA TRP A 231 2.36 14.21 9.12
C TRP A 231 3.07 13.53 10.28
N SER A 232 2.88 12.21 10.42
CA SER A 232 3.54 11.43 11.47
C SER A 232 4.52 10.43 10.87
N SER A 233 5.74 10.36 11.41
CA SER A 233 6.69 9.32 11.03
C SER A 233 6.35 8.01 11.76
N SER A 234 6.01 6.94 11.03
CA SER A 234 5.64 5.64 11.61
C SER A 234 6.83 4.74 11.98
N ASP A 235 8.06 5.28 11.95
CA ASP A 235 9.30 4.48 11.98
C ASP A 235 10.06 4.50 13.30
N PHE A 236 9.51 5.13 14.34
CA PHE A 236 10.25 5.40 15.58
C PHE A 236 10.86 4.13 16.19
N ALA A 237 10.13 3.02 16.25
CA ALA A 237 10.59 1.81 16.92
C ALA A 237 11.73 1.09 16.18
N TYR A 238 11.73 1.13 14.85
CA TYR A 238 12.78 0.55 14.01
C TYR A 238 14.02 1.45 13.99
N ARG A 239 13.83 2.77 13.84
CA ARG A 239 14.94 3.74 13.88
C ARG A 239 15.71 3.71 15.20
N ASN A 240 15.00 3.49 16.31
CA ASN A 240 15.60 3.46 17.64
C ASN A 240 15.74 2.04 18.20
N MET A 241 15.78 1.01 17.34
CA MET A 241 15.79 -0.39 17.75
C MET A 241 16.89 -0.68 18.77
N THR A 242 18.14 -0.31 18.50
CA THR A 242 19.29 -0.54 19.40
C THR A 242 19.10 0.12 20.77
N SER A 243 18.60 1.35 20.79
CA SER A 243 18.28 2.11 22.01
C SER A 243 17.15 1.46 22.79
N ILE A 244 16.06 1.06 22.12
CA ILE A 244 14.91 0.40 22.75
C ILE A 244 15.33 -0.94 23.35
N PHE A 245 16.09 -1.76 22.61
CA PHE A 245 16.66 -3.01 23.13
C PHE A 245 17.45 -2.75 24.41
N SER A 246 18.38 -1.79 24.38
CA SER A 246 19.24 -1.49 25.52
C SER A 246 18.45 -1.00 26.74
N ILE A 247 17.47 -0.13 26.54
CA ILE A 247 16.61 0.40 27.61
C ILE A 247 15.76 -0.72 28.22
N VAL A 248 15.09 -1.54 27.41
CA VAL A 248 14.27 -2.64 27.91
C VAL A 248 15.12 -3.63 28.72
N GLN A 249 16.32 -3.96 28.23
CA GLN A 249 17.24 -4.83 28.98
C GLN A 249 17.64 -4.23 30.32
N LEU A 250 18.00 -2.95 30.35
CA LEU A 250 18.40 -2.26 31.56
C LEU A 250 17.26 -2.17 32.57
N VAL A 251 16.05 -1.84 32.12
CA VAL A 251 14.85 -1.74 32.98
C VAL A 251 14.48 -3.10 33.56
N VAL A 252 14.48 -4.17 32.76
CA VAL A 252 14.17 -5.52 33.26
C VAL A 252 15.25 -5.99 34.24
N PHE A 253 16.54 -5.81 33.92
CA PHE A 253 17.63 -6.18 34.80
C PHE A 253 17.58 -5.44 36.14
N ALA A 254 17.43 -4.12 36.10
CA ALA A 254 17.30 -3.29 37.30
C ALA A 254 16.07 -3.69 38.12
N GLY A 255 14.91 -3.90 37.48
CA GLY A 255 13.68 -4.31 38.14
C GLY A 255 13.80 -5.67 38.84
N LEU A 256 14.40 -6.66 38.18
CA LEU A 256 14.62 -7.99 38.77
C LEU A 256 15.63 -7.96 39.93
N LEU A 257 16.70 -7.16 39.80
CA LEU A 257 17.66 -6.97 40.89
C LEU A 257 17.04 -6.26 42.08
N LEU A 258 16.31 -5.16 41.86
CA LEU A 258 15.63 -4.43 42.92
C LEU A 258 14.58 -5.29 43.62
N HIS A 259 13.78 -6.05 42.86
CA HIS A 259 12.79 -6.96 43.43
C HIS A 259 13.44 -8.04 44.28
N ARG A 260 14.59 -8.58 43.84
CA ARG A 260 15.37 -9.53 44.63
C ARG A 260 15.88 -8.90 45.93
N LEU A 261 16.49 -7.72 45.84
CA LEU A 261 17.06 -7.00 46.99
C LEU A 261 15.97 -6.64 48.02
N ALA A 262 14.78 -6.25 47.54
CA ALA A 262 13.67 -5.87 48.39
C ALA A 262 12.94 -7.07 49.02
N SER A 263 12.75 -8.16 48.26
CA SER A 263 11.85 -9.25 48.67
C SER A 263 12.58 -10.47 49.23
N GLY A 264 13.92 -10.56 49.08
CA GLY A 264 14.72 -11.70 49.57
C GLY A 264 14.30 -13.06 49.00
N HIS A 265 13.52 -13.06 47.91
CA HIS A 265 12.79 -14.24 47.46
C HIS A 265 13.73 -15.34 46.94
N PRO A 266 13.65 -16.59 47.45
CA PRO A 266 14.60 -17.66 47.11
C PRO A 266 14.44 -18.19 45.68
N TYR A 267 13.37 -17.81 44.97
CA TYR A 267 13.08 -18.29 43.61
C TYR A 267 13.79 -17.48 42.51
N LEU A 268 14.22 -16.25 42.79
CA LEU A 268 14.87 -15.37 41.81
C LEU A 268 16.39 -15.34 42.02
N ASP A 269 17.06 -16.48 41.80
CA ASP A 269 18.51 -16.61 41.92
C ASP A 269 19.26 -15.89 40.76
N TYR A 270 20.59 -15.68 40.90
CA TYR A 270 21.33 -14.84 39.94
C TYR A 270 21.39 -15.52 38.57
N SER A 271 21.41 -16.86 38.58
CA SER A 271 21.30 -17.68 37.38
C SER A 271 19.95 -17.49 36.67
N THR A 272 18.83 -17.43 37.41
CA THR A 272 17.51 -17.16 36.82
C THR A 272 17.44 -15.74 36.25
N ILE A 273 17.95 -14.74 36.96
CA ILE A 273 18.04 -13.36 36.45
C ILE A 273 18.88 -13.33 35.16
N GLY A 274 20.02 -14.01 35.14
CA GLY A 274 20.88 -14.12 33.97
C GLY A 274 20.18 -14.77 32.78
N VAL A 275 19.43 -15.87 32.99
CA VAL A 275 18.62 -16.51 31.94
C VAL A 275 17.59 -15.55 31.39
N ILE A 276 16.86 -14.83 32.25
CA ILE A 276 15.82 -13.90 31.80
C ILE A 276 16.45 -12.76 30.99
N CYS A 277 17.49 -12.10 31.52
CA CYS A 277 18.07 -10.91 30.90
C CYS A 277 18.93 -11.19 29.67
N PHE A 278 19.66 -12.30 29.63
CA PHE A 278 20.60 -12.58 28.53
C PHE A 278 20.09 -13.59 27.51
N ILE A 279 18.98 -14.29 27.78
CA ILE A 279 18.41 -15.28 26.85
C ILE A 279 16.95 -14.96 26.56
N SER A 280 16.07 -14.96 27.57
CA SER A 280 14.63 -14.85 27.33
C SER A 280 14.25 -13.49 26.75
N VAL A 281 14.61 -12.38 27.40
CA VAL A 281 14.24 -11.03 26.94
C VAL A 281 14.85 -10.71 25.56
N PRO A 282 16.15 -10.92 25.30
CA PRO A 282 16.69 -10.73 23.96
C PRO A 282 15.99 -11.60 22.91
N GLY A 283 15.65 -12.85 23.23
CA GLY A 283 14.96 -13.77 22.33
C GLY A 283 13.56 -13.29 21.94
N PHE A 284 12.77 -12.83 22.92
CA PHE A 284 11.43 -12.29 22.64
C PHE A 284 11.48 -10.92 21.95
N LEU A 285 12.40 -10.04 22.33
CA LEU A 285 12.59 -8.77 21.63
C LEU A 285 13.01 -9.00 20.17
N GLY A 286 13.97 -9.91 19.95
CA GLY A 286 14.37 -10.33 18.60
C GLY A 286 13.17 -10.83 17.80
N LEU A 287 12.35 -11.70 18.38
CA LEU A 287 11.13 -12.20 17.75
C LEU A 287 10.16 -11.08 17.38
N THR A 288 9.99 -10.07 18.24
CA THR A 288 9.15 -8.90 17.92
C THR A 288 9.66 -8.19 16.68
N TYR A 289 10.96 -7.90 16.57
CA TYR A 289 11.51 -7.23 15.38
C TYR A 289 11.64 -8.14 14.15
N MET A 290 11.49 -9.45 14.30
CA MET A 290 11.31 -10.38 13.18
C MET A 290 9.90 -10.32 12.57
N ILE A 291 8.92 -9.78 13.31
CA ILE A 291 7.59 -9.46 12.80
C ILE A 291 7.73 -8.17 11.98
N ASP A 292 7.42 -8.25 10.69
CA ASP A 292 7.51 -7.16 9.70
C ASP A 292 7.15 -5.77 10.27
N LYS A 293 7.87 -4.75 9.80
CA LYS A 293 7.73 -3.36 10.25
C LYS A 293 6.28 -2.87 10.26
N TYR A 294 5.56 -3.10 9.17
CA TYR A 294 4.19 -2.63 9.01
C TYR A 294 3.18 -3.53 9.72
N SER A 295 3.58 -4.73 10.14
CA SER A 295 2.79 -5.56 11.06
C SER A 295 2.82 -5.05 12.50
N LEU A 296 3.96 -4.53 12.95
CA LEU A 296 4.10 -3.95 14.29
C LEU A 296 3.60 -2.50 14.35
N MET A 297 3.91 -1.72 13.32
CA MET A 297 3.55 -0.32 13.20
C MET A 297 2.81 -0.12 11.87
N PRO A 298 1.52 -0.51 11.80
CA PRO A 298 0.72 -0.32 10.60
C PRO A 298 0.74 1.13 10.15
N LEU A 299 0.83 1.32 8.83
CA LEU A 299 0.65 2.64 8.23
C LEU A 299 -0.77 3.11 8.55
N LYS A 300 -0.90 4.28 9.16
CA LYS A 300 -2.17 4.90 9.53
C LYS A 300 -2.21 6.32 9.02
N GLY A 301 -3.32 6.68 8.38
CA GLY A 301 -3.44 7.97 7.71
C GLY A 301 -2.33 8.07 6.66
N VAL A 302 -1.63 9.20 6.66
CA VAL A 302 -0.69 9.48 5.58
C VAL A 302 0.76 9.30 5.98
N VAL A 303 1.37 8.44 5.15
CA VAL A 303 2.76 8.03 5.03
C VAL A 303 3.65 9.01 4.24
N GLU A 304 4.74 9.57 4.76
CA GLU A 304 5.79 10.05 3.84
C GLU A 304 6.34 8.87 3.03
N MET A 305 6.38 9.01 1.70
CA MET A 305 6.91 7.98 0.82
C MET A 305 8.44 7.95 0.88
N ASN A 306 9.01 6.74 0.96
CA ASN A 306 10.46 6.55 0.89
C ASN A 306 11.01 6.99 -0.48
N ALA A 307 12.27 7.42 -0.52
CA ALA A 307 13.01 7.60 -1.77
C ALA A 307 13.10 6.28 -2.56
N HIS A 308 13.06 6.38 -3.89
CA HIS A 308 13.06 5.22 -4.80
C HIS A 308 11.92 4.24 -4.51
N GLY A 309 10.75 4.73 -4.11
CA GLY A 309 9.57 3.89 -3.95
C GLY A 309 9.19 3.28 -5.30
N CYS A 310 9.23 1.96 -5.43
CA CYS A 310 8.97 1.28 -6.69
C CYS A 310 7.51 1.49 -7.16
N CYS A 311 7.36 1.86 -8.44
CA CYS A 311 6.15 1.85 -9.27
C CYS A 311 4.93 2.58 -8.68
N THR A 312 4.74 3.83 -9.08
CA THR A 312 3.56 4.61 -8.75
C THR A 312 2.35 4.12 -9.55
N GLN A 313 1.60 3.18 -8.99
CA GLN A 313 0.34 2.67 -9.56
C GLN A 313 -0.76 3.74 -9.69
N GLY A 314 -0.66 4.79 -8.86
CA GLY A 314 -1.53 5.95 -8.92
C GLY A 314 -0.96 7.12 -8.15
N LEU A 315 -1.13 8.34 -8.68
CA LEU A 315 -0.66 9.58 -8.07
C LEU A 315 -1.78 10.61 -8.08
N VAL A 316 -1.85 11.42 -7.01
CA VAL A 316 -2.79 12.53 -6.87
C VAL A 316 -2.02 13.83 -6.74
N PHE A 317 -2.37 14.80 -7.58
CA PHE A 317 -1.72 16.10 -7.70
C PHE A 317 -2.71 17.22 -7.34
N PRO A 318 -2.28 18.22 -6.57
CA PRO A 318 -3.02 19.46 -6.46
C PRO A 318 -2.80 20.30 -7.74
N PRO A 319 -3.82 21.01 -8.26
CA PRO A 319 -3.76 21.71 -9.54
C PRO A 319 -2.58 22.68 -9.68
N GLU A 320 -2.22 23.37 -8.60
CA GLU A 320 -1.12 24.35 -8.59
C GLU A 320 0.27 23.75 -8.87
N GLN A 321 0.45 22.44 -8.74
CA GLN A 321 1.71 21.74 -9.03
C GLN A 321 1.76 21.16 -10.44
N VAL A 322 0.62 21.08 -11.14
CA VAL A 322 0.50 20.33 -12.40
C VAL A 322 1.20 21.02 -13.55
N ASP A 323 1.10 22.35 -13.68
CA ASP A 323 1.73 23.09 -14.79
C ASP A 323 3.27 23.00 -14.73
N GLY A 324 3.84 23.08 -13.54
CA GLY A 324 5.27 22.92 -13.32
C GLY A 324 5.74 21.49 -13.63
N LEU A 325 4.95 20.48 -13.27
CA LEU A 325 5.23 19.09 -13.59
C LEU A 325 5.15 18.82 -15.10
N ILE A 326 4.12 19.34 -15.79
CA ILE A 326 3.98 19.20 -17.25
C ILE A 326 5.21 19.77 -17.95
N THR A 327 5.61 20.98 -17.59
CA THR A 327 6.78 21.65 -18.20
C THR A 327 8.04 20.80 -18.03
N TYR A 328 8.24 20.24 -16.83
CA TYR A 328 9.40 19.39 -16.55
C TYR A 328 9.38 18.07 -17.33
N LEU A 329 8.21 17.43 -17.46
CA LEU A 329 8.05 16.21 -18.27
C LEU A 329 8.32 16.48 -19.76
N GLU A 330 7.89 17.63 -20.28
CA GLU A 330 8.17 18.06 -21.65
C GLU A 330 9.67 18.25 -21.91
N ASP A 331 10.40 18.82 -20.95
CA ASP A 331 11.85 19.00 -21.04
C ASP A 331 12.61 17.68 -21.06
N MET A 332 12.17 16.69 -20.27
CA MET A 332 12.81 15.37 -20.18
C MET A 332 12.60 14.51 -21.42
N LYS A 333 11.46 14.66 -22.11
CA LYS A 333 11.05 13.99 -23.37
C LYS A 333 10.91 12.48 -23.33
N ALA A 334 11.83 11.74 -22.72
CA ALA A 334 11.81 10.28 -22.65
C ALA A 334 12.38 9.76 -21.33
N GLY A 335 11.72 8.77 -20.73
CA GLY A 335 12.20 8.14 -19.50
C GLY A 335 11.13 7.28 -18.83
N GLN A 336 11.35 6.95 -17.56
CA GLN A 336 10.32 6.32 -16.73
C GLN A 336 9.61 7.43 -15.96
N THR A 337 8.31 7.56 -16.16
CA THR A 337 7.53 8.70 -15.65
C THR A 337 7.58 8.81 -14.13
N ASP A 338 7.54 7.68 -13.43
CA ASP A 338 7.68 7.63 -11.96
C ASP A 338 9.02 8.24 -11.51
N PHE A 339 10.15 7.80 -12.05
CA PHE A 339 11.46 8.34 -11.71
C PHE A 339 11.61 9.83 -12.03
N ILE A 340 11.02 10.30 -13.13
CA ILE A 340 11.05 11.72 -13.49
C ILE A 340 10.22 12.55 -12.51
N ILE A 341 9.03 12.09 -12.13
CA ILE A 341 8.20 12.75 -11.11
C ILE A 341 8.92 12.77 -9.77
N GLU A 342 9.63 11.68 -9.43
CA GLU A 342 10.47 11.62 -8.22
C GLU A 342 11.55 12.70 -8.23
N GLU A 343 12.29 12.84 -9.33
CA GLU A 343 13.34 13.86 -9.50
C GLU A 343 12.77 15.28 -9.44
N TYR A 344 11.61 15.51 -10.07
CA TYR A 344 10.89 16.77 -9.99
C TYR A 344 10.53 17.13 -8.54
N ALA A 345 10.00 16.16 -7.79
CA ALA A 345 9.62 16.36 -6.40
C ALA A 345 10.81 16.74 -5.51
N ASP A 346 11.97 16.10 -5.72
CA ASP A 346 13.19 16.39 -4.98
C ASP A 346 13.72 17.80 -5.29
N MET A 347 13.69 18.21 -6.58
CA MET A 347 14.09 19.56 -6.99
C MET A 347 13.15 20.66 -6.47
N ALA A 348 11.85 20.40 -6.50
CA ALA A 348 10.83 21.31 -5.98
C ALA A 348 10.81 21.37 -4.43
N ARG A 349 11.65 20.59 -3.74
CA ARG A 349 11.69 20.41 -2.28
C ARG A 349 10.37 19.90 -1.71
N PHE A 350 9.64 19.10 -2.47
CA PHE A 350 8.52 18.35 -1.91
C PHE A 350 9.07 17.32 -0.90
N THR A 351 8.37 17.16 0.21
CA THR A 351 8.89 16.41 1.36
C THR A 351 8.93 14.92 1.02
N ARG A 352 10.15 14.38 0.93
CA ARG A 352 10.42 12.95 0.74
C ARG A 352 11.62 12.55 1.60
N ARG A 353 11.64 11.28 2.03
CA ARG A 353 12.66 10.78 2.95
C ARG A 353 13.55 9.74 2.29
N ASP A 354 14.84 10.03 2.30
CA ASP A 354 15.89 9.09 1.95
C ASP A 354 15.95 7.95 2.98
N ASN A 355 15.73 6.73 2.52
CA ASN A 355 15.92 5.51 3.28
C ASN A 355 16.90 4.63 2.51
N LEU A 356 18.20 4.84 2.77
CA LEU A 356 19.26 3.91 2.39
C LEU A 356 19.00 2.55 3.07
N GLU A 357 18.98 1.50 2.26
CA GLU A 357 18.63 0.10 2.58
C GLU A 357 17.12 -0.20 2.66
N ILE A 358 16.53 -0.57 1.52
CA ILE A 358 15.86 -1.86 1.29
C ILE A 358 15.53 -1.94 -0.22
N ASN A 359 16.06 -2.99 -0.87
CA ASN A 359 15.82 -3.28 -2.28
C ASN A 359 14.32 -3.34 -2.61
N THR A 360 13.93 -2.54 -3.59
CA THR A 360 12.63 -2.50 -4.26
C THR A 360 12.34 -3.80 -5.00
N ARG A 361 11.72 -4.74 -4.30
CA ARG A 361 10.83 -5.73 -4.92
C ARG A 361 9.43 -5.42 -4.43
N SER A 362 8.48 -5.25 -5.34
CA SER A 362 7.07 -4.88 -5.12
C SER A 362 6.51 -5.41 -3.79
N THR A 363 6.57 -4.60 -2.74
CA THR A 363 6.18 -4.96 -1.37
C THR A 363 4.72 -4.61 -1.05
N TRP A 364 4.01 -3.96 -1.99
CA TRP A 364 2.78 -3.24 -1.69
C TRP A 364 1.49 -4.05 -1.89
N ALA A 365 1.49 -5.13 -2.67
CA ALA A 365 0.26 -5.92 -2.90
C ALA A 365 -0.11 -6.86 -1.73
N PHE A 366 0.84 -7.23 -0.86
CA PHE A 366 0.58 -8.26 0.16
C PHE A 366 -0.39 -7.80 1.26
N TRP A 367 -0.31 -6.53 1.66
CA TRP A 367 -1.23 -5.93 2.63
C TRP A 367 -2.62 -5.70 2.06
N PHE A 368 -2.71 -5.46 0.75
CA PHE A 368 -3.99 -5.32 0.07
C PHE A 368 -4.87 -6.56 0.24
N GLU A 369 -4.25 -7.74 0.27
CA GLU A 369 -4.94 -9.02 0.48
C GLU A 369 -5.39 -9.29 1.92
N GLU A 370 -4.95 -8.49 2.89
CA GLU A 370 -5.43 -8.57 4.29
C GLU A 370 -6.70 -7.76 4.53
N ASN A 371 -7.18 -7.01 3.53
CA ASN A 371 -8.41 -6.25 3.65
C ASN A 371 -9.63 -7.14 3.83
N GLU A 372 -10.51 -6.73 4.75
CA GLU A 372 -11.79 -7.38 4.99
C GLU A 372 -12.93 -6.50 4.46
N PRO A 373 -13.75 -6.99 3.51
CA PRO A 373 -14.79 -6.17 2.87
C PRO A 373 -15.74 -5.49 3.87
N ASN A 374 -16.22 -6.22 4.88
CA ASN A 374 -17.15 -5.66 5.88
C ASN A 374 -16.48 -4.63 6.81
N LYS A 375 -15.15 -4.66 6.95
CA LYS A 375 -14.43 -3.66 7.73
C LYS A 375 -14.26 -2.38 6.90
N LEU A 376 -13.90 -2.52 5.61
CA LEU A 376 -13.75 -1.38 4.71
C LEU A 376 -15.07 -0.63 4.49
N ARG A 377 -16.20 -1.33 4.33
CA ARG A 377 -17.52 -0.66 4.24
C ARG A 377 -17.86 0.16 5.48
N ARG A 378 -17.56 -0.35 6.68
CA ARG A 378 -17.77 0.42 7.93
C ARG A 378 -16.84 1.63 8.01
N GLU A 379 -15.57 1.46 7.65
CA GLU A 379 -14.62 2.57 7.55
C GLU A 379 -15.08 3.62 6.52
N HIS A 380 -15.68 3.20 5.41
CA HIS A 380 -16.27 4.09 4.41
C HIS A 380 -17.40 4.92 5.01
N GLU A 381 -18.37 4.26 5.64
CA GLU A 381 -19.51 4.93 6.29
C GLU A 381 -19.02 5.96 7.32
N GLU A 382 -18.07 5.58 8.18
CA GLU A 382 -17.47 6.47 9.18
C GLU A 382 -16.75 7.68 8.55
N LEU A 383 -15.90 7.46 7.54
CA LEU A 383 -15.13 8.52 6.89
C LEU A 383 -15.99 9.44 6.02
N SER A 384 -17.05 8.90 5.39
CA SER A 384 -17.99 9.68 4.58
C SER A 384 -18.76 10.73 5.40
N GLN A 385 -18.85 10.53 6.72
CA GLN A 385 -19.47 11.45 7.66
C GLN A 385 -18.45 12.39 8.32
N HIS A 386 -17.16 12.26 8.02
CA HIS A 386 -16.13 13.12 8.59
C HIS A 386 -16.27 14.56 8.05
N PRO A 387 -16.25 15.60 8.90
CA PRO A 387 -16.48 16.99 8.47
C PRO A 387 -15.56 17.47 7.35
N ASP A 388 -14.27 17.07 7.40
CA ASP A 388 -13.31 17.41 6.34
C ASP A 388 -13.69 16.80 4.99
N VAL A 389 -14.08 15.53 4.96
CA VAL A 389 -14.49 14.83 3.74
C VAL A 389 -15.80 15.42 3.21
N GLN A 390 -16.76 15.71 4.08
CA GLN A 390 -18.00 16.38 3.69
C GLN A 390 -17.75 17.75 3.06
N ARG A 391 -16.87 18.55 3.65
CA ARG A 391 -16.47 19.86 3.11
C ARG A 391 -15.85 19.73 1.73
N MET A 392 -14.95 18.75 1.53
CA MET A 392 -14.31 18.51 0.23
C MET A 392 -15.28 18.00 -0.83
N LEU A 393 -16.33 17.27 -0.44
CA LEU A 393 -17.41 16.80 -1.32
C LEU A 393 -18.53 17.84 -1.56
N GLY A 394 -18.34 19.09 -1.15
CA GLY A 394 -19.31 20.17 -1.39
C GLY A 394 -20.51 20.20 -0.42
N HIS A 395 -20.40 19.54 0.74
CA HIS A 395 -21.36 19.65 1.83
C HIS A 395 -20.76 20.48 2.97
N VAL A 396 -20.96 21.81 2.89
CA VAL A 396 -21.24 22.81 3.94
C VAL A 396 -21.08 24.20 3.34
#